data_AF-A0A936XKQ1-F1
#
_entry.id   AF-A0A936XKQ1-F1
#
_cell.length_a   1.000
_cell.length_b   1.000
_cell.length_c   1.000
_cell.angle_alpha   90.00
_cell.angle_beta   90.00
_cell.angle_gamma   90.00
#
_symmetry.space_group_name_H-M   'P 1'
#
loop_
_entity.id
_entity.type
_entity.pdbx_description
1 polymer ?
#
loop_
_entity_poly.entity_id
_entity_poly.type
_entity_poly.pdbx_seq_one_letter_code
_entity_poly.pdbx_strand_id
1 'polypeptide(L)'
;MTHAQVPRDDRSGSKPSGWRYPALLAGTALATLISAQAAAVAPGSPAPAFALTTLDGKPVALADLKGKWVALEWTNPECPFVQKHYGPDNMQATQRLAADKQVVWVQVNSTNPGHQDFKSARQMNEWLVAMKAVPTYAALDQSGVVGKAYGAKTTPHMYLINPAGQVVYNGAIDDKRSANPADIPGARNHMKEAITEAVSGKPVTIAATTPYGCSIKY
;
A
#
# COMPACT_ATOMS: atom_id res chain seq x y z
N MET A 1 78.15 -26.64 -12.53
CA MET A 1 79.35 -27.46 -12.26
C MET A 1 79.14 -28.16 -10.92
N THR A 2 79.46 -29.46 -10.87
CA THR A 2 79.73 -30.34 -9.70
C THR A 2 78.60 -30.52 -8.67
N HIS A 3 77.88 -31.65 -8.63
CA HIS A 3 78.22 -33.01 -8.13
C HIS A 3 78.63 -33.10 -6.65
N ALA A 4 77.78 -33.78 -5.85
CA ALA A 4 78.10 -34.76 -4.78
C ALA A 4 76.77 -35.17 -4.09
N GLN A 5 76.21 -36.37 -4.30
CA GLN A 5 76.41 -37.66 -3.59
C GLN A 5 75.81 -37.73 -2.16
N VAL A 6 74.72 -38.49 -1.89
CA VAL A 6 74.63 -39.94 -1.48
C VAL A 6 74.34 -40.04 0.06
N PRO A 7 73.70 -41.10 0.64
CA PRO A 7 72.56 -41.95 0.27
C PRO A 7 71.50 -42.17 1.40
N ARG A 8 70.42 -42.86 1.01
CA ARG A 8 69.53 -43.82 1.75
C ARG A 8 69.59 -43.88 3.28
N ASP A 9 68.42 -43.69 3.91
CA ASP A 9 68.04 -44.41 5.13
C ASP A 9 66.77 -45.21 4.86
N ASP A 10 66.80 -46.46 5.28
CA ASP A 10 65.87 -47.55 4.98
C ASP A 10 65.10 -47.83 6.27
N ARG A 11 63.81 -47.45 6.35
CA ARG A 11 62.94 -47.89 7.44
C ARG A 11 61.55 -48.26 6.97
N SER A 12 61.38 -49.56 6.88
CA SER A 12 60.14 -50.29 7.06
C SER A 12 59.30 -49.75 8.22
N GLY A 13 58.03 -49.50 7.96
CA GLY A 13 57.06 -49.10 8.98
C GLY A 13 55.63 -49.41 8.54
N SER A 14 55.18 -50.59 8.97
CA SER A 14 53.80 -51.08 9.10
C SER A 14 52.63 -50.13 8.81
N LYS A 15 51.72 -50.58 7.94
CA LYS A 15 50.33 -50.08 7.82
C LYS A 15 49.52 -50.40 9.10
N PRO A 16 48.72 -49.45 9.61
CA PRO A 16 47.44 -49.73 10.25
C PRO A 16 46.30 -49.24 9.34
N SER A 17 45.47 -50.13 8.82
CA SER A 17 44.16 -50.47 9.38
C SER A 17 43.18 -49.28 9.43
N GLY A 18 42.35 -49.18 8.37
CA GLY A 18 40.93 -48.86 8.48
C GLY A 18 40.53 -47.54 9.13
N TRP A 19 40.68 -46.43 8.41
CA TRP A 19 39.89 -45.22 8.71
C TRP A 19 38.62 -45.23 7.85
N ARG A 20 37.49 -45.54 8.50
CA ARG A 20 36.15 -45.36 7.92
C ARG A 20 35.86 -43.86 7.97
N TYR A 21 35.87 -43.20 6.81
CA TYR A 21 35.40 -41.82 6.70
C TYR A 21 33.88 -41.76 6.97
N PRO A 22 33.39 -40.95 7.92
CA PRO A 22 31.96 -40.67 7.99
C PRO A 22 31.58 -39.81 6.78
N ALA A 23 30.61 -40.29 6.00
CA ALA A 23 30.00 -39.53 4.92
C ALA A 23 29.35 -38.26 5.49
N LEU A 24 29.96 -37.10 5.23
CA LEU A 24 29.35 -35.80 5.45
C LEU A 24 28.23 -35.62 4.41
N LEU A 25 26.99 -35.93 4.84
CA LEU A 25 25.79 -35.51 4.13
C LEU A 25 25.67 -33.99 4.26
N ALA A 26 26.13 -33.26 3.25
CA ALA A 26 25.88 -31.84 3.09
C ALA A 26 24.37 -31.65 2.78
N GLY A 27 23.57 -31.44 3.82
CA GLY A 27 22.17 -31.07 3.69
C GLY A 27 22.06 -29.63 3.17
N THR A 28 21.69 -29.47 1.90
CA THR A 28 21.29 -28.18 1.35
C THR A 28 19.92 -27.79 1.92
N ALA A 29 19.92 -26.95 2.94
CA ALA A 29 18.70 -26.31 3.42
C ALA A 29 18.21 -25.32 2.36
N LEU A 30 17.21 -25.73 1.58
CA LEU A 30 16.50 -24.87 0.63
C LEU A 30 15.65 -23.88 1.44
N ALA A 31 16.18 -22.68 1.69
CA ALA A 31 15.40 -21.61 2.30
C ALA A 31 14.33 -21.14 1.30
N THR A 32 13.10 -21.59 1.49
CA THR A 32 11.95 -21.09 0.76
C THR A 32 11.66 -19.67 1.21
N LEU A 33 12.06 -18.70 0.39
CA LEU A 33 11.61 -17.30 0.54
C LEU A 33 10.12 -17.26 0.25
N ILE A 34 9.30 -17.42 1.29
CA ILE A 34 7.88 -17.10 1.22
C ILE A 34 7.81 -15.60 0.98
N SER A 35 7.56 -15.21 -0.28
CA SER A 35 7.24 -13.83 -0.62
C SER A 35 5.90 -13.51 0.04
N ALA A 36 5.95 -12.91 1.22
CA ALA A 36 4.78 -12.36 1.88
C ALA A 36 4.22 -11.24 0.99
N GLN A 37 3.24 -11.57 0.15
CA GLN A 37 2.41 -10.54 -0.46
C GLN A 37 1.74 -9.82 0.69
N ALA A 38 2.10 -8.54 0.88
CA ALA A 38 1.57 -7.72 1.95
C ALA A 38 0.03 -7.73 1.85
N ALA A 39 -0.61 -8.37 2.84
CA ALA A 39 -2.05 -8.28 2.99
C ALA A 39 -2.43 -6.82 3.26
N ALA A 40 -3.62 -6.40 2.84
CA ALA A 40 -4.12 -5.08 3.17
C ALA A 40 -4.15 -4.91 4.70
N VAL A 41 -3.75 -3.74 5.20
CA VAL A 41 -3.71 -3.46 6.63
C VAL A 41 -5.12 -3.63 7.19
N ALA A 42 -5.29 -4.59 8.10
CA ALA A 42 -6.58 -4.93 8.65
C ALA A 42 -7.06 -3.87 9.66
N PRO A 43 -8.38 -3.62 9.76
CA PRO A 43 -8.93 -2.80 10.83
C PRO A 43 -8.48 -3.29 12.22
N GLY A 44 -8.23 -2.34 13.12
CA GLY A 44 -7.62 -2.55 14.44
C GLY A 44 -6.08 -2.48 14.43
N SER A 45 -5.43 -2.62 13.26
CA SER A 45 -3.98 -2.55 13.15
C SER A 45 -3.47 -1.10 13.19
N PRO A 46 -2.23 -0.85 13.68
CA PRO A 46 -1.56 0.42 13.47
C PRO A 46 -1.47 0.75 11.97
N ALA A 47 -1.78 1.99 11.62
CA ALA A 47 -1.61 2.49 10.25
C ALA A 47 -0.11 2.61 9.94
N PRO A 48 0.38 2.07 8.80
CA PRO A 48 1.76 2.26 8.38
C PRO A 48 2.11 3.74 8.29
N ALA A 49 3.31 4.10 8.76
CA ALA A 49 3.82 5.45 8.58
C ALA A 49 3.96 5.78 7.08
N PHE A 50 3.67 7.02 6.72
CA PHE A 50 3.95 7.55 5.41
C PHE A 50 4.51 8.96 5.51
N ALA A 51 5.32 9.33 4.52
CA ALA A 51 5.71 10.69 4.21
C ALA A 51 5.61 10.83 2.68
N LEU A 52 4.81 11.78 2.22
CA LEU A 52 4.54 12.01 0.82
C LEU A 52 4.80 13.48 0.48
N THR A 53 5.08 13.73 -0.80
CA THR A 53 5.11 15.08 -1.35
C THR A 53 3.78 15.38 -2.02
N THR A 54 3.12 16.44 -1.57
CA THR A 54 1.86 16.92 -2.13
C THR A 54 2.06 17.51 -3.53
N LEU A 55 0.96 17.73 -4.25
CA LEU A 55 1.02 18.29 -5.61
C LEU A 55 1.61 19.71 -5.66
N ASP A 56 1.55 20.47 -4.56
CA ASP A 56 2.18 21.78 -4.40
C ASP A 56 3.60 21.72 -3.81
N GLY A 57 4.19 20.52 -3.72
CA GLY A 57 5.59 20.31 -3.33
C GLY A 57 5.84 20.32 -1.81
N LYS A 58 4.78 20.36 -0.99
CA LYS A 58 4.91 20.34 0.47
C LYS A 58 4.95 18.91 1.01
N PRO A 59 5.62 18.66 2.15
CA PRO A 59 5.54 17.37 2.80
C PRO A 59 4.18 17.19 3.48
N VAL A 60 3.67 15.97 3.46
CA VAL A 60 2.59 15.49 4.35
C VAL A 60 2.97 14.13 4.90
N ALA A 61 3.00 13.99 6.22
CA ALA A 61 3.28 12.72 6.88
C ALA A 61 2.17 12.36 7.87
N LEU A 62 1.97 11.05 8.08
CA LEU A 62 0.98 10.57 9.07
C LEU A 62 1.30 11.10 10.48
N ALA A 63 2.58 11.28 10.81
CA ALA A 63 3.02 11.81 12.09
C ALA A 63 2.50 13.23 12.36
N ASP A 64 2.40 14.07 11.32
CA ASP A 64 1.88 15.44 11.41
C ASP A 64 0.35 15.48 11.60
N LEU A 65 -0.31 14.35 11.34
CA LEU A 65 -1.75 14.17 11.46
C LEU A 65 -2.16 13.43 12.76
N LYS A 66 -1.22 13.23 13.69
CA LYS A 66 -1.48 12.56 14.97
C LYS A 66 -2.64 13.24 15.72
N GLY A 67 -3.53 12.45 16.29
CA GLY A 67 -4.71 12.94 17.00
C GLY A 67 -5.85 13.39 16.08
N LYS A 68 -5.71 13.28 14.76
CA LYS A 68 -6.76 13.59 13.78
C LYS A 68 -7.34 12.31 13.20
N TRP A 69 -8.59 12.39 12.76
CA TRP A 69 -9.14 11.41 11.83
C TRP A 69 -8.52 11.61 10.45
N VAL A 70 -8.12 10.53 9.79
CA VAL A 70 -7.51 10.59 8.45
C VAL A 70 -8.18 9.59 7.53
N ALA A 71 -8.69 10.05 6.40
CA ALA A 71 -9.16 9.23 5.30
C ALA A 71 -8.07 9.16 4.22
N LEU A 72 -7.74 7.95 3.76
CA LEU A 72 -6.87 7.76 2.60
C LEU A 72 -7.69 7.27 1.41
N GLU A 73 -7.40 7.81 0.23
CA GLU A 73 -8.01 7.44 -1.04
C GLU A 73 -6.91 7.15 -2.05
N TRP A 74 -6.78 5.90 -2.50
CA TRP A 74 -5.95 5.59 -3.66
C TRP A 74 -6.70 5.89 -4.95
N THR A 75 -6.13 6.73 -5.81
CA THR A 75 -6.81 7.29 -6.99
C THR A 75 -5.92 7.22 -8.23
N ASN A 76 -6.54 6.97 -9.39
CA ASN A 76 -5.95 7.16 -10.71
C ASN A 76 -7.02 7.79 -11.64
N PRO A 77 -6.79 8.98 -12.21
CA PRO A 77 -7.74 9.65 -13.12
C PRO A 77 -8.17 8.82 -14.35
N GLU A 78 -7.33 7.91 -14.82
CA GLU A 78 -7.61 7.07 -15.98
C GLU A 78 -8.47 5.85 -15.63
N CYS A 79 -8.77 5.62 -14.34
CA CYS A 79 -9.61 4.51 -13.92
C CYS A 79 -11.10 4.84 -14.13
N PRO A 80 -11.86 4.04 -14.89
CA PRO A 80 -13.30 4.27 -15.08
C PRO A 80 -14.11 4.14 -13.77
N PHE A 81 -13.63 3.37 -12.79
CA PHE A 81 -14.26 3.31 -11.47
C PHE A 81 -14.01 4.58 -10.65
N VAL A 82 -12.85 5.21 -10.79
CA VAL A 82 -12.62 6.55 -10.22
C VAL A 82 -13.51 7.57 -10.91
N GLN A 83 -13.55 7.57 -12.24
CA GLN A 83 -14.40 8.48 -13.02
C GLN A 83 -15.88 8.33 -12.67
N LYS A 84 -16.36 7.10 -12.42
CA LYS A 84 -17.71 6.84 -11.89
C LYS A 84 -18.00 7.68 -10.65
N HIS A 85 -17.09 7.76 -9.68
CA HIS A 85 -17.37 8.49 -8.43
C HIS A 85 -17.11 9.99 -8.53
N TYR A 86 -16.16 10.42 -9.36
CA TYR A 86 -15.83 11.83 -9.51
C TYR A 86 -16.79 12.57 -10.46
N GLY A 87 -17.17 11.97 -11.59
CA GLY A 87 -18.03 12.63 -12.59
C GLY A 87 -19.36 13.17 -12.03
N PRO A 88 -20.13 12.40 -11.26
CA PRO A 88 -21.41 12.81 -10.67
C PRO A 88 -21.29 13.33 -9.23
N ASP A 89 -20.13 13.86 -8.82
CA ASP A 89 -19.93 14.51 -7.51
C ASP A 89 -20.06 13.57 -6.28
N ASN A 90 -20.01 12.24 -6.45
CA ASN A 90 -20.13 11.30 -5.33
C ASN A 90 -18.89 11.26 -4.43
N MET A 91 -17.69 11.25 -5.01
CA MET A 91 -16.46 11.29 -4.22
C MET A 91 -16.33 12.62 -3.48
N GLN A 92 -16.64 13.72 -4.17
CA GLN A 92 -16.55 15.07 -3.66
C GLN A 92 -17.57 15.31 -2.54
N ALA A 93 -18.80 14.79 -2.67
CA ALA A 93 -19.76 14.79 -1.56
C ALA A 93 -19.25 13.99 -0.35
N THR A 94 -18.49 12.91 -0.57
CA THR A 94 -17.85 12.14 0.51
C THR A 94 -16.71 12.92 1.15
N GLN A 95 -15.88 13.61 0.35
CA GLN A 95 -14.80 14.50 0.83
C GLN A 95 -15.36 15.69 1.62
N ARG A 96 -16.47 16.30 1.18
CA ARG A 96 -17.15 17.38 1.93
C ARG A 96 -17.70 16.89 3.27
N LEU A 97 -18.35 15.73 3.30
CA LEU A 97 -18.77 15.11 4.57
C LEU A 97 -17.57 14.88 5.50
N ALA A 98 -16.45 14.39 4.97
CA ALA A 98 -15.23 14.20 5.74
C ALA A 98 -14.73 15.53 6.34
N ALA A 99 -14.69 16.59 5.53
CA ALA A 99 -14.30 17.93 5.99
C ALA A 99 -15.25 18.49 7.07
N ASP A 100 -16.57 18.35 6.90
CA ASP A 100 -17.59 18.75 7.89
C ASP A 100 -17.42 18.00 9.22
N LYS A 101 -16.86 16.79 9.17
CA LYS A 101 -16.53 15.95 10.33
C LYS A 101 -15.08 16.09 10.79
N GLN A 102 -14.36 17.08 10.27
CA GLN A 102 -12.94 17.35 10.61
C GLN A 102 -12.00 16.16 10.34
N VAL A 103 -12.35 15.32 9.37
CA VAL A 103 -11.51 14.23 8.87
C VAL A 103 -10.59 14.78 7.78
N VAL A 104 -9.29 14.59 7.96
CA VAL A 104 -8.27 14.95 6.97
C VAL A 104 -8.33 13.96 5.82
N TRP A 105 -8.59 14.42 4.60
CA TRP A 105 -8.63 13.55 3.42
C TRP A 105 -7.31 13.65 2.64
N VAL A 106 -6.59 12.54 2.53
CA VAL A 106 -5.35 12.43 1.76
C VAL A 106 -5.61 11.55 0.53
N GLN A 107 -5.63 12.18 -0.64
CA GLN A 107 -5.63 11.47 -1.92
C GLN A 107 -4.21 11.08 -2.30
N VAL A 108 -4.01 9.83 -2.72
CA VAL A 108 -2.71 9.27 -3.11
C VAL A 108 -2.81 8.64 -4.49
N ASN A 109 -1.91 9.01 -5.40
CA ASN A 109 -1.72 8.32 -6.67
C ASN A 109 -0.36 7.59 -6.68
N SER A 110 -0.39 6.27 -6.66
CA SER A 110 0.81 5.40 -6.69
C SER A 110 1.14 4.88 -8.09
N THR A 111 0.67 5.54 -9.16
CA THR A 111 0.98 5.17 -10.54
C THR A 111 2.45 5.46 -10.84
N ASN A 112 3.17 4.43 -11.27
CA ASN A 112 4.57 4.47 -11.64
C ASN A 112 4.80 5.46 -12.80
N PRO A 113 5.83 6.32 -12.74
CA PRO A 113 6.17 7.24 -13.83
C PRO A 113 6.38 6.60 -15.21
N GLY A 114 6.73 5.31 -15.28
CA GLY A 114 6.88 4.57 -16.53
C GLY A 114 5.58 4.01 -17.13
N HIS A 115 4.45 4.11 -16.42
CA HIS A 115 3.16 3.61 -16.89
C HIS A 115 2.41 4.68 -17.71
N GLN A 116 1.67 4.27 -18.76
CA GLN A 116 0.95 5.20 -19.64
C GLN A 116 -0.12 6.05 -18.92
N ASP A 117 -0.73 5.51 -17.86
CA ASP A 117 -1.72 6.21 -17.03
C ASP A 117 -1.09 7.25 -16.07
N PHE A 118 0.23 7.40 -16.06
CA PHE A 118 0.90 8.33 -15.18
C PHE A 118 0.44 9.77 -15.40
N LYS A 119 0.23 10.49 -14.30
CA LYS A 119 -0.03 11.92 -14.28
C LYS A 119 1.01 12.61 -13.40
N SER A 120 1.66 13.62 -13.97
CA SER A 120 2.50 14.55 -13.21
C SER A 120 1.69 15.30 -12.15
N ALA A 121 2.37 15.95 -11.19
CA ALA A 121 1.70 16.72 -10.15
C ALA A 121 0.79 17.82 -10.73
N ARG A 122 1.25 18.49 -11.80
CA ARG A 122 0.46 19.46 -12.54
C ARG A 122 -0.81 18.85 -13.13
N GLN A 123 -0.70 17.73 -13.85
CA GLN A 123 -1.85 17.07 -14.47
C GLN A 123 -2.85 16.55 -13.44
N MET A 124 -2.36 16.01 -12.32
CA MET A 124 -3.22 15.64 -11.18
C MET A 124 -3.96 16.87 -10.65
N ASN A 125 -3.28 18.00 -10.46
CA ASN A 125 -3.91 19.22 -9.97
C ASN A 125 -4.97 19.77 -10.95
N GLU A 126 -4.66 19.80 -12.24
CA GLU A 126 -5.62 20.17 -13.30
C GLU A 126 -6.86 19.27 -13.27
N TRP A 127 -6.68 17.96 -13.09
CA TRP A 127 -7.79 17.02 -12.95
C TRP A 127 -8.63 17.25 -11.68
N LEU A 128 -8.00 17.52 -10.53
CA LEU A 128 -8.73 17.82 -9.29
C LEU A 128 -9.59 19.08 -9.43
N VAL A 129 -9.05 20.12 -10.07
CA VAL A 129 -9.80 21.36 -10.36
C VAL A 129 -10.97 21.07 -11.29
N ALA A 130 -10.75 20.33 -12.39
CA ALA A 130 -11.80 19.97 -13.34
C ALA A 130 -12.93 19.16 -12.67
N MET A 131 -12.58 18.27 -11.75
CA MET A 131 -13.54 17.47 -10.99
C MET A 131 -14.15 18.21 -9.80
N LYS A 132 -13.68 19.43 -9.46
CA LYS A 132 -14.09 20.14 -8.24
C LYS A 132 -13.87 19.30 -6.97
N ALA A 133 -12.81 18.49 -6.97
CA ALA A 133 -12.42 17.67 -5.85
C ALA A 133 -11.96 18.54 -4.68
N VAL A 134 -12.18 18.07 -3.45
CA VAL A 134 -11.83 18.82 -2.22
C VAL A 134 -11.05 17.96 -1.21
N PRO A 135 -10.01 17.22 -1.62
CA PRO A 135 -9.13 16.57 -0.64
C PRO A 135 -8.39 17.62 0.19
N THR A 136 -8.06 17.31 1.44
CA THR A 136 -7.20 18.17 2.27
C THR A 136 -5.78 18.20 1.71
N TYR A 137 -5.29 17.03 1.30
CA TYR A 137 -4.01 16.85 0.63
C TYR A 137 -4.18 15.92 -0.57
N ALA A 138 -3.47 16.22 -1.65
CA ALA A 138 -3.29 15.31 -2.76
C ALA A 138 -1.79 15.12 -2.98
N ALA A 139 -1.36 13.88 -3.18
CA ALA A 139 0.05 13.53 -3.25
C ALA A 139 0.32 12.41 -4.26
N LEU A 140 1.57 12.36 -4.71
CA LEU A 140 2.09 11.28 -5.55
C LEU A 140 2.96 10.35 -4.72
N ASP A 141 2.71 9.04 -4.84
CA ASP A 141 3.53 7.96 -4.30
C ASP A 141 4.22 7.24 -5.46
N GLN A 142 5.10 7.95 -6.17
CA GLN A 142 5.67 7.48 -7.44
C GLN A 142 6.48 6.18 -7.32
N SER A 143 7.04 5.89 -6.14
CA SER A 143 7.76 4.63 -5.86
C SER A 143 6.81 3.48 -5.49
N GLY A 144 5.55 3.78 -5.20
CA GLY A 144 4.55 2.84 -4.73
C GLY A 144 4.78 2.34 -3.31
N VAL A 145 5.73 2.91 -2.57
CA VAL A 145 6.12 2.43 -1.24
C VAL A 145 4.96 2.53 -0.26
N VAL A 146 4.23 3.65 -0.27
CA VAL A 146 3.10 3.86 0.65
C VAL A 146 1.92 2.96 0.25
N GLY A 147 1.60 2.87 -1.04
CA GLY A 147 0.57 1.94 -1.54
C GLY A 147 0.85 0.50 -1.13
N LYS A 148 2.09 0.03 -1.31
CA LYS A 148 2.50 -1.33 -0.91
C LYS A 148 2.45 -1.52 0.61
N ALA A 149 2.86 -0.53 1.40
CA ALA A 149 2.82 -0.61 2.86
C ALA A 149 1.39 -0.76 3.40
N TYR A 150 0.41 -0.09 2.79
CA TYR A 150 -1.00 -0.24 3.15
C TYR A 150 -1.66 -1.49 2.55
N GLY A 151 -0.97 -2.16 1.61
CA GLY A 151 -1.52 -3.24 0.80
C GLY A 151 -2.64 -2.76 -0.11
N ALA A 152 -2.52 -1.54 -0.65
CA ALA A 152 -3.49 -0.98 -1.56
C ALA A 152 -3.46 -1.74 -2.91
N LYS A 153 -4.64 -2.09 -3.44
CA LYS A 153 -4.75 -2.96 -4.63
C LYS A 153 -5.47 -2.33 -5.80
N THR A 154 -6.51 -1.53 -5.55
CA THR A 154 -7.36 -0.95 -6.58
C THR A 154 -7.46 0.56 -6.48
N THR A 155 -8.06 1.17 -7.50
CA THR A 155 -8.48 2.57 -7.50
C THR A 155 -9.99 2.63 -7.82
N PRO A 156 -10.84 3.18 -6.93
CA PRO A 156 -10.52 3.63 -5.58
C PRO A 156 -10.19 2.47 -4.61
N HIS A 157 -9.42 2.76 -3.57
CA HIS A 157 -9.30 1.94 -2.36
C HIS A 157 -9.20 2.87 -1.16
N MET A 158 -10.09 2.65 -0.19
CA MET A 158 -10.37 3.58 0.91
C MET A 158 -9.82 3.04 2.22
N TYR A 159 -9.30 3.93 3.06
CA TYR A 159 -8.97 3.64 4.44
C TYR A 159 -9.46 4.77 5.35
N LEU A 160 -9.85 4.44 6.58
CA LEU A 160 -10.09 5.40 7.66
C LEU A 160 -9.16 5.07 8.82
N ILE A 161 -8.46 6.09 9.31
CA ILE A 161 -7.52 6.01 10.43
C ILE A 161 -8.05 6.89 11.56
N ASN A 162 -8.07 6.34 12.77
CA ASN A 162 -8.53 7.03 13.96
C ASN A 162 -7.43 7.94 14.58
N PRO A 163 -7.78 8.83 15.53
CA PRO A 163 -6.82 9.69 16.23
C PRO A 163 -5.68 8.96 16.95
N ALA A 164 -5.88 7.68 17.29
CA ALA A 164 -4.87 6.83 17.90
C ALA A 164 -3.90 6.22 16.87
N GLY A 165 -4.07 6.49 15.57
CA GLY A 165 -3.22 5.99 14.50
C GLY A 165 -3.53 4.56 14.08
N GLN A 166 -4.74 4.06 14.36
CA GLN A 166 -5.19 2.73 13.93
C GLN A 166 -6.11 2.82 12.72
N VAL A 167 -5.96 1.88 11.79
CA VAL A 167 -6.94 1.67 10.71
C VAL A 167 -8.24 1.17 11.35
N VAL A 168 -9.36 1.84 11.10
CA VAL A 168 -10.70 1.41 11.53
C VAL A 168 -11.63 1.07 10.36
N TYR A 169 -11.22 1.43 9.14
CA TYR A 169 -11.88 1.00 7.91
C TYR A 169 -10.85 0.70 6.83
N ASN A 170 -11.06 -0.37 6.05
CA ASN A 170 -10.42 -0.57 4.75
C ASN A 170 -11.39 -1.15 3.71
N GLY A 171 -11.26 -0.76 2.44
CA GLY A 171 -11.98 -1.40 1.34
C GLY A 171 -12.60 -0.46 0.30
N ALA A 172 -13.76 -0.84 -0.22
CA ALA A 172 -14.46 -0.12 -1.27
C ALA A 172 -15.06 1.21 -0.77
N ILE A 173 -15.40 2.12 -1.68
CA ILE A 173 -16.19 3.30 -1.31
C ILE A 173 -17.67 2.94 -1.07
N ASP A 174 -18.22 1.98 -1.82
CA ASP A 174 -19.61 1.55 -1.73
C ASP A 174 -19.80 0.06 -2.08
N ASP A 175 -21.04 -0.43 -2.07
CA ASP A 175 -21.39 -1.82 -2.38
C ASP A 175 -21.70 -2.10 -3.88
N LYS A 176 -21.55 -1.10 -4.77
CA LYS A 176 -21.83 -1.24 -6.21
C LYS A 176 -20.55 -1.34 -7.02
N ARG A 177 -20.08 -2.58 -7.19
CA ARG A 177 -18.83 -2.93 -7.89
C ARG A 177 -18.92 -2.80 -9.43
N SER A 178 -19.17 -1.61 -9.92
CA SER A 178 -19.33 -1.28 -11.34
C SER A 178 -18.65 0.04 -11.68
N ALA A 179 -18.44 0.32 -12.97
CA ALA A 179 -18.02 1.63 -13.45
C ALA A 179 -19.19 2.50 -13.96
N ASN A 180 -20.45 2.09 -13.70
CA ASN A 180 -21.64 2.81 -14.18
C ASN A 180 -22.08 3.88 -13.15
N PRO A 181 -22.10 5.18 -13.51
CA PRO A 181 -22.61 6.24 -12.64
C PRO A 181 -24.06 6.05 -12.19
N ALA A 182 -24.89 5.37 -13.00
CA ALA A 182 -26.31 5.14 -12.68
C ALA A 182 -26.52 4.27 -11.44
N ASP A 183 -25.48 3.55 -10.96
CA ASP A 183 -25.57 2.73 -9.76
C ASP A 183 -25.45 3.55 -8.46
N ILE A 184 -24.95 4.79 -8.52
CA ILE A 184 -24.65 5.61 -7.34
C ILE A 184 -25.89 5.94 -6.49
N PRO A 185 -27.03 6.37 -7.05
CA PRO A 185 -28.21 6.71 -6.23
C PRO A 185 -28.71 5.55 -5.36
N GLY A 186 -28.47 4.30 -5.78
CA GLY A 186 -28.84 3.09 -5.03
C GLY A 186 -27.69 2.40 -4.30
N ALA A 187 -26.52 3.04 -4.21
CA ALA A 187 -25.34 2.47 -3.56
C ALA A 187 -25.31 2.81 -2.06
N ARG A 188 -24.92 1.85 -1.23
CA ARG A 188 -24.59 2.11 0.18
C ARG A 188 -23.14 2.55 0.27
N ASN A 189 -22.89 3.82 0.56
CA ASN A 189 -21.54 4.37 0.65
C ASN A 189 -20.89 4.03 2.00
N HIS A 190 -20.04 3.00 2.00
CA HIS A 190 -19.34 2.51 3.18
C HIS A 190 -18.42 3.56 3.81
N MET A 191 -17.77 4.41 3.00
CA MET A 191 -16.87 5.41 3.54
C MET A 191 -17.62 6.50 4.31
N LYS A 192 -18.79 6.94 3.81
CA LYS A 192 -19.65 7.90 4.52
C LYS A 192 -20.17 7.31 5.84
N GLU A 193 -20.59 6.04 5.83
CA GLU A 193 -21.04 5.32 7.03
C GLU A 193 -19.90 5.19 8.06
N ALA A 194 -18.74 4.70 7.64
CA ALA A 194 -17.57 4.53 8.51
C ALA A 194 -17.13 5.85 9.15
N ILE A 195 -17.05 6.94 8.38
CA ILE A 195 -16.76 8.29 8.92
C ILE A 195 -17.81 8.69 9.96
N THR A 196 -19.09 8.55 9.62
CA THR A 196 -20.20 9.00 10.49
C THR A 196 -20.22 8.24 11.80
N GLU A 197 -20.08 6.91 11.75
CA GLU A 197 -20.05 6.06 12.94
C GLU A 197 -18.84 6.37 13.81
N ALA A 198 -17.63 6.31 13.21
CA ALA A 198 -16.38 6.43 13.95
C ALA A 198 -16.22 7.80 14.62
N VAL A 199 -16.51 8.89 13.90
CA VAL A 199 -16.43 10.25 14.45
C VAL A 199 -17.48 10.49 15.55
N SER A 200 -18.60 9.76 15.52
CA SER A 200 -19.63 9.83 16.57
C SER A 200 -19.33 8.93 17.78
N GLY A 201 -18.12 8.35 17.87
CA GLY A 201 -17.71 7.45 18.95
C GLY A 201 -18.34 6.06 18.88
N LYS A 202 -18.97 5.69 17.75
CA LYS A 202 -19.52 4.35 17.55
C LYS A 202 -18.48 3.45 16.87
N PRO A 203 -18.52 2.13 17.10
CA PRO A 203 -17.78 1.19 16.28
C PRO A 203 -18.17 1.30 14.80
N VAL A 204 -17.20 1.14 13.89
CA VAL A 204 -17.49 1.01 12.46
C VAL A 204 -18.12 -0.36 12.21
N THR A 205 -19.39 -0.37 11.80
CA THR A 205 -20.19 -1.59 11.67
C THR A 205 -19.63 -2.52 10.60
N ILE A 206 -19.23 -1.95 9.46
CA ILE A 206 -18.56 -2.67 8.37
C ILE A 206 -17.13 -2.14 8.27
N ALA A 207 -16.24 -2.69 9.09
CA ALA A 207 -14.86 -2.22 9.17
C ALA A 207 -14.00 -2.64 7.97
N ALA A 208 -14.36 -3.71 7.25
CA ALA A 208 -13.62 -4.20 6.09
C ALA A 208 -14.56 -4.59 4.96
N THR A 209 -14.21 -4.21 3.73
CA THR A 209 -14.88 -4.70 2.51
C THR A 209 -13.85 -5.05 1.44
N THR A 210 -14.26 -5.84 0.45
CA THR A 210 -13.40 -6.12 -0.71
C THR A 210 -13.35 -4.87 -1.59
N PRO A 211 -12.18 -4.23 -1.76
CA PRO A 211 -12.08 -3.08 -2.65
C PRO A 211 -12.27 -3.50 -4.11
N TYR A 212 -12.68 -2.55 -4.95
CA TYR A 212 -12.92 -2.80 -6.37
C TYR A 212 -12.37 -1.64 -7.21
N GLY A 213 -12.05 -1.93 -8.47
CA GLY A 213 -11.58 -0.94 -9.42
C GLY A 213 -10.41 -1.45 -10.26
N CYS A 214 -9.75 -0.54 -10.97
CA CYS A 214 -8.53 -0.89 -11.70
C CYS A 214 -7.39 -1.18 -10.72
N SER A 215 -6.55 -2.16 -11.05
CA SER A 215 -5.32 -2.42 -10.30
C SER A 215 -4.44 -1.16 -10.25
N ILE A 216 -3.81 -0.91 -9.10
CA ILE A 216 -2.78 0.12 -8.97
C ILE A 216 -1.59 -0.25 -9.87
N LYS A 217 -1.00 0.76 -10.50
CA LYS A 217 0.08 0.63 -11.48
C LYS A 217 1.43 0.90 -10.81
N TYR A 218 1.88 -0.01 -9.94
CA TYR A 218 3.17 0.13 -9.22
C TYR A 218 4.40 0.08 -10.12
#